data_AF-U2KYN8-F1
#
_entry.id   AF-U2KYN8-F1
#
_cell.length_a   1.000
_cell.length_b   1.000
_cell.length_c   1.000
_cell.angle_alpha   90.00
_cell.angle_beta   90.00
_cell.angle_gamma   90.00
#
_symmetry.space_group_name_H-M   'P 1'
#
loop_
_entity.id
_entity.type
_entity.pdbx_description
1 polymer ?
#
loop_
_entity_poly.entity_id
_entity_poly.type
_entity_poly.pdbx_seq_one_letter_code
_entity_poly.pdbx_strand_id
1 'polypeptide(L)'
;MKIFTCKKTLVAVVLSCLFSTAYAQKSLTITTEAGKLSEKISEADRYNVTELKISGSINGTDILLLRKMAGKGLEANAETNGKLSSLDISEAKIVAGGDNYFAIKRGLSFQYYKLTEDDVVAPYMFNGLKKLTKLKLPAGTKKIEKYAMSGCTDLTECVIPQQVTAIREYAFTQCRKLASLTLPNTVAELGTAAFKECDGLQSVTFTDGISITSIAKDLFAKNVSLTAITFPESVKEIGESAFAGCKSLASATFPSLLEKIGAHAFENCTSLATLSEFPASLSSIEDKAFYNATVTAFKVSKDNEYYSSKDGVLYDADGISLQLYPIGSTAISFEVPEGIADIGENAFAYAKNLKTIKLPEGVTTIGESAFAFSGLTQLTILGSGMSIKKSAFSNCSELESVDFKGAVSGIDEYAFQNTKKLSAVYFAGTGIPEFKKYVFTPKAVKLKIYVQKELVEKYKDALSKSNAILGSNFEVLDNTATGVGSPSLDRTATEEARYTISGHRISTPTKGINIIKLSNGKVIKRIEK
;
A
#
# COMPACT_ATOMS: atom_id res chain seq x y z
N MET A 1 -1.41 -52.74 56.46
CA MET A 1 -2.54 -51.89 56.04
C MET A 1 -3.23 -52.60 54.88
N LYS A 2 -4.38 -53.27 55.04
CA LYS A 2 -5.75 -52.69 54.97
C LYS A 2 -5.85 -51.73 53.75
N ILE A 3 -6.69 -51.90 52.72
CA ILE A 3 -8.08 -52.39 52.63
C ILE A 3 -8.51 -52.40 51.12
N PHE A 4 -9.23 -53.45 50.69
CA PHE A 4 -10.27 -53.56 49.61
C PHE A 4 -9.96 -53.19 48.14
N THR A 5 -9.94 -54.12 47.16
CA THR A 5 -11.04 -54.82 46.43
C THR A 5 -12.11 -53.93 45.77
N CYS A 6 -12.31 -54.03 44.44
CA CYS A 6 -13.52 -54.66 43.87
C CYS A 6 -13.47 -54.85 42.33
N LYS A 7 -13.90 -56.05 41.89
CA LYS A 7 -14.24 -56.47 40.53
C LYS A 7 -15.66 -55.97 40.14
N LYS A 8 -15.91 -55.83 38.83
CA LYS A 8 -17.08 -56.34 38.03
C LYS A 8 -17.38 -55.39 36.86
N THR A 9 -17.08 -55.75 35.61
CA THR A 9 -17.96 -56.46 34.65
C THR A 9 -19.19 -55.66 34.25
N LEU A 10 -19.22 -55.13 33.01
CA LEU A 10 -20.40 -55.21 32.14
C LEU A 10 -20.01 -55.08 30.66
N VAL A 11 -20.42 -56.10 29.90
CA VAL A 11 -20.50 -56.12 28.44
C VAL A 11 -21.50 -55.05 28.00
N ALA A 12 -21.10 -54.17 27.08
CA ALA A 12 -22.03 -53.42 26.24
C ALA A 12 -21.45 -53.35 24.83
N VAL A 13 -21.87 -54.33 24.02
CA VAL A 13 -21.91 -54.21 22.57
C VAL A 13 -22.81 -53.00 22.27
N VAL A 14 -22.20 -51.86 21.96
CA VAL A 14 -22.88 -50.78 21.25
C VAL A 14 -22.06 -50.47 20.01
N LEU A 15 -22.46 -51.17 18.97
CA LEU A 15 -22.42 -50.75 17.58
C LEU A 15 -22.73 -49.24 17.52
N SER A 16 -21.71 -48.40 17.54
CA SER A 16 -21.82 -46.98 17.19
C SER A 16 -20.94 -46.74 15.98
N CYS A 17 -21.48 -47.12 14.83
CA CYS A 17 -21.23 -46.42 13.58
C CYS A 17 -21.52 -44.93 13.82
N LEU A 18 -20.55 -44.18 14.32
CA LEU A 18 -20.51 -42.75 14.07
C LEU A 18 -19.87 -42.61 12.69
N PHE A 19 -20.75 -42.70 11.71
CA PHE A 19 -20.56 -42.22 10.35
C PHE A 19 -19.90 -40.85 10.40
N SER A 20 -18.57 -40.79 10.24
CA SER A 20 -18.01 -39.70 9.49
C SER A 20 -18.67 -39.82 8.12
N THR A 21 -19.65 -38.98 7.82
CA THR A 21 -20.12 -38.80 6.46
C THR A 21 -19.02 -38.10 5.67
N ALA A 22 -17.92 -38.83 5.43
CA ALA A 22 -17.19 -38.70 4.20
C ALA A 22 -18.23 -38.98 3.12
N TYR A 23 -18.89 -37.93 2.63
CA TYR A 23 -19.78 -38.05 1.48
C TYR A 23 -18.97 -38.75 0.40
N ALA A 24 -19.44 -39.93 -0.03
CA ALA A 24 -18.79 -40.66 -1.09
C ALA A 24 -18.59 -39.71 -2.28
N GLN A 25 -17.34 -39.53 -2.68
CA GLN A 25 -16.96 -38.73 -3.83
C GLN A 25 -17.72 -39.27 -5.05
N LYS A 26 -18.68 -38.50 -5.56
CA LYS A 26 -19.47 -38.88 -6.72
C LYS A 26 -18.97 -38.09 -7.92
N SER A 27 -18.32 -38.80 -8.85
CA SER A 27 -17.69 -38.25 -10.04
C SER A 27 -18.49 -38.61 -11.29
N LEU A 28 -18.67 -37.65 -12.20
CA LEU A 28 -19.31 -37.86 -13.51
C LEU A 28 -18.46 -37.29 -14.63
N THR A 29 -18.46 -37.97 -15.78
CA THR A 29 -17.93 -37.44 -17.05
C THR A 29 -19.05 -37.45 -18.06
N ILE A 30 -19.34 -36.30 -18.67
CA ILE A 30 -20.51 -36.11 -19.53
C ILE A 30 -20.09 -35.42 -20.83
N THR A 31 -20.56 -35.95 -21.95
CA THR A 31 -20.59 -35.20 -23.21
C THR A 31 -22.00 -34.67 -23.43
N THR A 32 -22.13 -33.38 -23.71
CA THR A 32 -23.44 -32.72 -23.88
C THR A 32 -23.46 -31.77 -25.07
N GLU A 33 -24.68 -31.50 -25.53
CA GLU A 33 -25.00 -30.39 -26.41
C GLU A 33 -25.48 -29.19 -25.56
N ALA A 34 -25.45 -28.00 -26.15
CA ALA A 34 -25.80 -26.77 -25.47
C ALA A 34 -27.28 -26.77 -25.01
N GLY A 35 -27.50 -26.49 -23.73
CA GLY A 35 -28.81 -26.50 -23.05
C GLY A 35 -29.29 -27.89 -22.64
N LYS A 36 -28.49 -28.94 -22.86
CA LYS A 36 -28.90 -30.35 -22.69
C LYS A 36 -28.24 -31.04 -21.49
N LEU A 37 -27.42 -30.34 -20.70
CA LEU A 37 -26.70 -30.94 -19.57
C LEU A 37 -27.66 -31.54 -18.53
N SER A 38 -28.81 -30.91 -18.31
CA SER A 38 -29.84 -31.37 -17.37
C SER A 38 -30.44 -32.73 -17.75
N GLU A 39 -30.44 -33.10 -19.03
CA GLU A 39 -30.91 -34.40 -19.52
C GLU A 39 -29.88 -35.51 -19.26
N LYS A 40 -28.62 -35.14 -18.99
CA LYS A 40 -27.52 -36.08 -18.72
C LYS A 40 -27.26 -36.30 -17.23
N ILE A 41 -27.85 -35.49 -16.36
CA ILE A 41 -27.67 -35.56 -14.90
C ILE A 41 -29.01 -35.86 -14.23
N SER A 42 -29.10 -37.02 -13.58
CA SER A 42 -30.30 -37.42 -12.85
C SER A 42 -30.64 -36.43 -11.72
N GLU A 43 -31.92 -36.33 -11.36
CA GLU A 43 -32.35 -35.44 -10.27
C GLU A 43 -31.69 -35.77 -8.93
N ALA A 44 -31.46 -37.05 -8.65
CA ALA A 44 -30.75 -37.52 -7.46
C ALA A 44 -29.29 -37.05 -7.41
N ASP A 45 -28.67 -36.82 -8.57
CA ASP A 45 -27.25 -36.51 -8.70
C ASP A 45 -26.96 -35.02 -8.75
N ARG A 46 -27.95 -34.22 -9.15
CA ARG A 46 -27.87 -32.76 -9.32
C ARG A 46 -27.27 -32.04 -8.10
N TYR A 47 -27.45 -32.55 -6.89
CA TYR A 47 -26.90 -31.94 -5.67
C TYR A 47 -25.93 -32.85 -4.90
N ASN A 48 -25.56 -34.00 -5.45
CA ASN A 48 -24.67 -34.97 -4.78
C ASN A 48 -23.36 -35.21 -5.52
N VAL A 49 -23.26 -34.84 -6.80
CA VAL A 49 -22.00 -34.87 -7.56
C VAL A 49 -21.01 -33.88 -6.94
N THR A 50 -19.80 -34.37 -6.66
CA THR A 50 -18.69 -33.57 -6.14
C THR A 50 -17.67 -33.25 -7.23
N GLU A 51 -17.58 -34.09 -8.27
CA GLU A 51 -16.66 -33.90 -9.39
C GLU A 51 -17.38 -34.10 -10.72
N LEU A 52 -17.20 -33.15 -11.64
CA LEU A 52 -17.85 -33.17 -12.94
C LEU A 52 -16.86 -32.78 -14.03
N LYS A 53 -16.67 -33.67 -15.00
CA LYS A 53 -15.97 -33.39 -16.26
C LYS A 53 -17.00 -33.27 -17.39
N ILE A 54 -16.90 -32.22 -18.21
CA ILE A 54 -17.78 -32.00 -19.35
C ILE A 54 -16.97 -31.82 -20.63
N SER A 55 -17.44 -32.46 -21.70
CA SER A 55 -17.06 -32.18 -23.08
C SER A 55 -18.29 -31.85 -23.95
N GLY A 56 -18.07 -31.34 -25.16
CA GLY A 56 -19.14 -30.87 -26.05
C GLY A 56 -19.44 -29.39 -25.84
N SER A 57 -20.70 -28.95 -25.97
CA SER A 57 -21.05 -27.52 -25.91
C SER A 57 -21.95 -27.20 -24.72
N ILE A 58 -21.73 -26.06 -24.07
CA ILE A 58 -22.54 -25.56 -22.95
C ILE A 58 -22.99 -24.12 -23.20
N ASN A 59 -24.20 -23.77 -22.75
CA ASN A 59 -24.75 -22.41 -22.84
C ASN A 59 -25.31 -21.91 -21.50
N GLY A 60 -26.03 -20.78 -21.48
CA GLY A 60 -26.53 -20.15 -20.25
C GLY A 60 -27.42 -21.05 -19.40
N THR A 61 -28.20 -21.93 -20.02
CA THR A 61 -29.04 -22.91 -19.31
C THR A 61 -28.18 -23.92 -18.55
N ASP A 62 -27.12 -24.44 -19.16
CA ASP A 62 -26.20 -25.38 -18.51
C ASP A 62 -25.37 -24.68 -17.42
N ILE A 63 -24.93 -23.44 -17.65
CA ILE A 63 -24.21 -22.65 -16.65
C ILE A 63 -25.07 -22.45 -15.39
N LEU A 64 -26.37 -22.13 -15.54
CA LEU A 64 -27.26 -22.00 -14.39
C LEU A 64 -27.33 -23.32 -13.59
N LEU A 65 -27.37 -24.46 -14.28
CA LEU A 65 -27.34 -25.76 -13.63
C LEU A 65 -26.02 -25.96 -12.89
N LEU A 66 -24.87 -25.71 -13.52
CA LEU A 66 -23.54 -25.83 -12.90
C LEU A 66 -23.40 -24.96 -11.65
N ARG A 67 -23.91 -23.71 -11.69
CA ARG A 67 -23.96 -22.84 -10.51
C ARG A 67 -24.75 -23.49 -9.38
N LYS A 68 -25.93 -24.05 -9.67
CA LYS A 68 -26.77 -24.76 -8.69
C LYS A 68 -26.07 -26.01 -8.16
N MET A 69 -25.33 -26.73 -8.99
CA MET A 69 -24.53 -27.87 -8.54
C MET A 69 -23.38 -27.43 -7.63
N ALA A 70 -22.81 -26.25 -7.84
CA ALA A 70 -21.74 -25.64 -7.05
C ALA A 70 -22.23 -24.79 -5.85
N GLY A 71 -23.53 -24.84 -5.54
CA GLY A 71 -24.08 -24.22 -4.34
C GLY A 71 -24.75 -22.86 -4.54
N LYS A 72 -24.84 -22.31 -5.76
CA LYS A 72 -25.46 -21.00 -6.03
C LYS A 72 -26.61 -21.04 -7.02
N GLY A 73 -27.65 -20.26 -6.76
CA GLY A 73 -28.78 -20.09 -7.67
C GLY A 73 -28.56 -19.03 -8.75
N LEU A 74 -29.69 -18.61 -9.34
CA LEU A 74 -29.75 -17.53 -10.32
C LEU A 74 -29.41 -16.18 -9.67
N GLU A 75 -30.06 -15.85 -8.56
CA GLU A 75 -29.80 -14.59 -7.85
C GLU A 75 -28.49 -14.66 -7.05
N ALA A 76 -27.77 -13.54 -6.94
CA ALA A 76 -26.47 -13.48 -6.25
C ALA A 76 -26.46 -14.08 -4.84
N ASN A 77 -27.56 -13.91 -4.10
CA ASN A 77 -27.72 -14.39 -2.72
C ASN A 77 -28.45 -15.73 -2.62
N ALA A 78 -28.90 -16.31 -3.74
CA ALA A 78 -29.55 -17.61 -3.73
C ALA A 78 -28.52 -18.72 -3.51
N GLU A 79 -28.70 -19.48 -2.43
CA GLU A 79 -27.88 -20.65 -2.10
C GLU A 79 -28.62 -21.94 -2.49
N THR A 80 -27.87 -23.01 -2.72
CA THR A 80 -28.43 -24.34 -3.00
C THR A 80 -27.63 -25.42 -2.26
N ASN A 81 -28.21 -26.62 -2.17
CA ASN A 81 -27.58 -27.77 -1.53
C ASN A 81 -26.52 -28.47 -2.41
N GLY A 82 -26.16 -27.90 -3.56
CA GLY A 82 -25.16 -28.47 -4.47
C GLY A 82 -23.80 -28.69 -3.81
N LYS A 83 -23.12 -29.78 -4.18
CA LYS A 83 -21.85 -30.23 -3.57
C LYS A 83 -20.68 -30.24 -4.55
N LEU A 84 -20.87 -29.74 -5.77
CA LEU A 84 -19.83 -29.72 -6.79
C LEU A 84 -18.65 -28.87 -6.31
N SER A 85 -17.50 -29.52 -6.16
CA SER A 85 -16.26 -28.89 -5.71
C SER A 85 -15.16 -28.93 -6.78
N SER A 86 -15.21 -29.88 -7.73
CA SER A 86 -14.29 -29.94 -8.86
C SER A 86 -15.05 -29.92 -10.18
N LEU A 87 -14.80 -28.90 -11.00
CA LEU A 87 -15.40 -28.76 -12.33
C LEU A 87 -14.31 -28.71 -13.40
N ASP A 88 -14.31 -29.67 -14.30
CA ASP A 88 -13.43 -29.73 -15.46
C ASP A 88 -14.24 -29.52 -16.74
N ILE A 89 -14.19 -28.31 -17.29
CA ILE A 89 -14.82 -27.94 -18.57
C ILE A 89 -13.76 -27.64 -19.64
N SER A 90 -12.54 -28.18 -19.48
CA SER A 90 -11.43 -27.91 -20.39
C SER A 90 -11.66 -28.42 -21.83
N GLU A 91 -12.47 -29.47 -21.97
CA GLU A 91 -12.88 -30.08 -23.24
C GLU A 91 -14.27 -29.60 -23.71
N ALA A 92 -14.90 -28.67 -22.99
CA ALA A 92 -16.16 -28.08 -23.39
C ALA A 92 -15.95 -26.81 -24.25
N LYS A 93 -16.96 -26.43 -25.02
CA LYS A 93 -17.06 -25.14 -25.69
C LYS A 93 -18.18 -24.32 -25.07
N ILE A 94 -17.88 -23.07 -24.68
CA ILE A 94 -18.93 -22.13 -24.28
C ILE A 94 -19.54 -21.54 -25.55
N VAL A 95 -20.86 -21.65 -25.71
CA VAL A 95 -21.59 -21.07 -26.84
C VAL A 95 -22.65 -20.08 -26.37
N ALA A 96 -22.88 -19.03 -27.15
CA ALA A 96 -23.90 -18.03 -26.88
C ALA A 96 -25.31 -18.63 -26.84
N GLY A 97 -26.21 -17.99 -26.08
CA GLY A 97 -27.60 -18.42 -25.94
C GLY A 97 -27.91 -19.15 -24.63
N GLY A 98 -29.06 -19.82 -24.59
CA GLY A 98 -29.64 -20.39 -23.37
C GLY A 98 -30.30 -19.35 -22.46
N ASP A 99 -30.64 -19.79 -21.26
CA ASP A 99 -31.33 -18.98 -20.24
C ASP A 99 -30.38 -18.02 -19.52
N ASN A 100 -30.96 -17.11 -18.72
CA ASN A 100 -30.19 -16.31 -17.77
C ASN A 100 -29.53 -17.22 -16.73
N TYR A 101 -28.24 -17.02 -16.48
CA TYR A 101 -27.49 -17.79 -15.48
C TYR A 101 -27.21 -17.03 -14.19
N PHE A 102 -27.34 -15.69 -14.21
CA PHE A 102 -27.12 -14.86 -13.04
C PHE A 102 -28.06 -13.65 -13.01
N ALA A 103 -28.41 -13.20 -11.81
CA ALA A 103 -29.21 -12.00 -11.59
C ALA A 103 -28.76 -11.23 -10.34
N ILE A 104 -28.75 -9.91 -10.43
CA ILE A 104 -28.49 -9.01 -9.30
C ILE A 104 -29.68 -8.07 -9.12
N LYS A 105 -30.16 -7.95 -7.89
CA LYS A 105 -31.19 -6.98 -7.52
C LYS A 105 -30.59 -5.57 -7.46
N ARG A 106 -31.18 -4.62 -8.19
CA ARG A 106 -30.83 -3.18 -8.19
C ARG A 106 -32.06 -2.37 -7.78
N GLY A 107 -32.15 -2.05 -6.49
CA GLY A 107 -33.34 -1.40 -5.93
C GLY A 107 -34.59 -2.29 -6.07
N LEU A 108 -35.55 -1.85 -6.89
CA LEU A 108 -36.80 -2.58 -7.16
C LEU A 108 -36.74 -3.47 -8.42
N SER A 109 -35.66 -3.43 -9.21
CA SER A 109 -35.52 -4.23 -10.44
C SER A 109 -34.41 -5.27 -10.33
N PHE A 110 -34.36 -6.18 -11.31
CA PHE A 110 -33.29 -7.15 -11.47
C PHE A 110 -32.53 -6.89 -12.76
N GLN A 111 -31.20 -6.97 -12.69
CA GLN A 111 -30.33 -7.08 -13.85
C GLN A 111 -30.01 -8.55 -14.08
N TYR A 112 -30.38 -9.07 -15.24
CA TYR A 112 -30.13 -10.46 -15.64
C TYR A 112 -28.92 -10.56 -16.58
N TYR A 113 -28.19 -11.66 -16.46
CA TYR A 113 -27.02 -11.98 -17.26
C TYR A 113 -27.25 -13.28 -18.01
N LYS A 114 -27.01 -13.24 -19.32
CA LYS A 114 -27.09 -14.36 -20.26
C LYS A 114 -25.82 -14.44 -21.09
N LEU A 115 -25.56 -15.58 -21.73
CA LEU A 115 -24.41 -15.71 -22.61
C LEU A 115 -24.70 -15.10 -23.98
N THR A 116 -23.85 -14.17 -24.40
CA THR A 116 -23.99 -13.43 -25.65
C THR A 116 -22.85 -13.68 -26.63
N GLU A 117 -21.74 -14.28 -26.18
CA GLU A 117 -20.54 -14.54 -26.96
C GLU A 117 -20.05 -15.96 -26.71
N ASP A 118 -19.53 -16.60 -27.76
CA ASP A 118 -18.85 -17.89 -27.70
C ASP A 118 -17.48 -17.74 -27.02
N ASP A 119 -16.99 -18.80 -26.38
CA ASP A 119 -15.64 -18.90 -25.83
C ASP A 119 -15.27 -17.81 -24.80
N VAL A 120 -16.27 -17.22 -24.14
CA VAL A 120 -16.09 -16.19 -23.11
C VAL A 120 -16.58 -16.70 -21.75
N VAL A 121 -15.72 -16.64 -20.74
CA VAL A 121 -16.16 -16.79 -19.34
C VAL A 121 -16.83 -15.47 -18.95
N ALA A 122 -18.14 -15.41 -19.18
CA ALA A 122 -18.95 -14.20 -19.14
C ALA A 122 -19.10 -13.58 -17.74
N PRO A 123 -19.60 -12.32 -17.64
CA PRO A 123 -19.69 -11.63 -16.37
C PRO A 123 -20.46 -12.43 -15.32
N TYR A 124 -19.88 -12.56 -14.13
CA TYR A 124 -20.45 -13.31 -13.01
C TYR A 124 -20.72 -14.81 -13.23
N MET A 125 -20.26 -15.42 -14.34
CA MET A 125 -20.55 -16.82 -14.69
C MET A 125 -20.35 -17.80 -13.52
N PHE A 126 -19.22 -17.69 -12.83
CA PHE A 126 -18.84 -18.48 -11.65
C PHE A 126 -18.73 -17.62 -10.38
N ASN A 127 -19.39 -16.45 -10.33
CA ASN A 127 -19.34 -15.60 -9.15
C ASN A 127 -19.92 -16.29 -7.91
N GLY A 128 -19.17 -16.22 -6.81
CA GLY A 128 -19.58 -16.66 -5.49
C GLY A 128 -19.70 -18.17 -5.32
N LEU A 129 -19.10 -18.97 -6.20
CA LEU A 129 -19.12 -20.43 -6.12
C LEU A 129 -18.14 -20.93 -5.04
N LYS A 130 -18.47 -20.65 -3.78
CA LYS A 130 -17.61 -20.89 -2.61
C LYS A 130 -17.27 -22.35 -2.36
N LYS A 131 -17.97 -23.31 -2.97
CA LYS A 131 -17.69 -24.75 -2.82
C LYS A 131 -16.69 -25.28 -3.85
N LEU A 132 -16.47 -24.56 -4.95
CA LEU A 132 -15.49 -24.96 -5.96
C LEU A 132 -14.07 -24.78 -5.41
N THR A 133 -13.33 -25.88 -5.36
CA THR A 133 -11.90 -25.94 -5.05
C THR A 133 -11.04 -26.06 -6.30
N LYS A 134 -11.58 -26.67 -7.37
CA LYS A 134 -10.90 -26.83 -8.66
C LYS A 134 -11.80 -26.43 -9.82
N LEU A 135 -11.26 -25.63 -10.73
CA LEU A 135 -11.93 -25.23 -11.97
C LEU A 135 -10.94 -25.29 -13.13
N LYS A 136 -11.23 -26.11 -14.14
CA LYS A 136 -10.51 -26.04 -15.43
C LYS A 136 -11.40 -25.41 -16.47
N LEU A 137 -10.99 -24.26 -16.99
CA LEU A 137 -11.70 -23.51 -18.01
C LEU A 137 -11.53 -24.13 -19.41
N PRO A 138 -12.46 -23.89 -20.36
CA PRO A 138 -12.34 -24.34 -21.74
C PRO A 138 -11.01 -23.93 -22.40
N ALA A 139 -10.36 -24.85 -23.11
CA ALA A 139 -9.11 -24.55 -23.81
C ALA A 139 -9.24 -23.42 -24.85
N GLY A 140 -10.45 -23.24 -25.40
CA GLY A 140 -10.79 -22.19 -26.37
C GLY A 140 -11.05 -20.80 -25.76
N THR A 141 -11.05 -20.66 -24.43
CA THR A 141 -11.45 -19.41 -23.75
C THR A 141 -10.65 -18.21 -24.26
N LYS A 142 -11.35 -17.20 -24.76
CA LYS A 142 -10.77 -15.95 -25.28
C LYS A 142 -10.69 -14.85 -24.24
N LYS A 143 -11.70 -14.73 -23.38
CA LYS A 143 -11.78 -13.65 -22.38
C LYS A 143 -12.37 -14.15 -21.07
N ILE A 144 -11.91 -13.54 -19.99
CA ILE A 144 -12.48 -13.70 -18.66
C ILE A 144 -13.07 -12.35 -18.24
N GLU A 145 -14.38 -12.29 -18.16
CA GLU A 145 -15.13 -11.04 -18.01
C GLU A 145 -15.29 -10.59 -16.56
N LYS A 146 -15.90 -9.39 -16.39
CA LYS A 146 -16.03 -8.72 -15.09
C LYS A 146 -16.67 -9.62 -14.04
N TYR A 147 -16.03 -9.76 -12.89
CA TYR A 147 -16.47 -10.62 -11.77
C TYR A 147 -16.67 -12.12 -12.09
N ALA A 148 -16.18 -12.62 -13.22
CA ALA A 148 -16.42 -13.98 -13.71
C ALA A 148 -16.28 -15.07 -12.64
N MET A 149 -15.24 -15.02 -11.79
CA MET A 149 -14.96 -15.96 -10.71
C MET A 149 -14.79 -15.25 -9.35
N SER A 150 -15.29 -14.02 -9.22
CA SER A 150 -15.19 -13.25 -7.99
C SER A 150 -15.85 -13.98 -6.82
N GLY A 151 -15.20 -14.01 -5.66
CA GLY A 151 -15.73 -14.60 -4.44
C GLY A 151 -15.76 -16.13 -4.42
N CYS A 152 -15.06 -16.81 -5.33
CA CYS A 152 -14.78 -18.24 -5.24
C CYS A 152 -13.74 -18.51 -4.14
N THR A 153 -14.14 -18.34 -2.88
CA THR A 153 -13.22 -18.26 -1.73
C THR A 153 -12.45 -19.56 -1.45
N ASP A 154 -12.98 -20.72 -1.83
CA ASP A 154 -12.30 -22.01 -1.65
C ASP A 154 -11.53 -22.50 -2.88
N LEU A 155 -11.53 -21.73 -3.97
CA LEU A 155 -10.85 -22.10 -5.21
C LEU A 155 -9.34 -22.14 -4.99
N THR A 156 -8.75 -23.33 -5.07
CA THR A 156 -7.30 -23.56 -4.92
C THR A 156 -6.58 -23.66 -6.25
N GLU A 157 -7.27 -24.11 -7.30
CA GLU A 157 -6.68 -24.41 -8.60
C GLU A 157 -7.58 -23.86 -9.73
N CYS A 158 -7.05 -22.95 -10.53
CA CYS A 158 -7.66 -22.51 -11.78
C CYS A 158 -6.56 -22.12 -12.78
N VAL A 159 -6.44 -22.89 -13.86
CA VAL A 159 -5.47 -22.62 -14.93
C VAL A 159 -6.10 -21.66 -15.93
N ILE A 160 -5.41 -20.55 -16.21
CA ILE A 160 -5.80 -19.60 -17.27
C ILE A 160 -5.42 -20.20 -18.63
N PRO A 161 -6.38 -20.47 -19.54
CA PRO A 161 -6.07 -21.09 -20.84
C PRO A 161 -5.21 -20.22 -21.75
N GLN A 162 -4.41 -20.85 -22.60
CA GLN A 162 -3.44 -20.22 -23.50
C GLN A 162 -4.06 -19.31 -24.57
N GLN A 163 -5.38 -19.28 -24.74
CA GLN A 163 -6.06 -18.42 -25.72
C GLN A 163 -6.66 -17.15 -25.08
N VAL A 164 -6.52 -16.99 -23.76
CA VAL A 164 -7.05 -15.82 -23.05
C VAL A 164 -6.25 -14.58 -23.41
N THR A 165 -6.93 -13.57 -23.94
CA THR A 165 -6.32 -12.27 -24.28
C THR A 165 -6.65 -11.17 -23.29
N ALA A 166 -7.75 -11.30 -22.54
CA ALA A 166 -8.18 -10.31 -21.55
C ALA A 166 -8.72 -10.95 -20.28
N ILE A 167 -8.28 -10.43 -19.14
CA ILE A 167 -8.83 -10.72 -17.80
C ILE A 167 -9.35 -9.42 -17.23
N ARG A 168 -10.68 -9.29 -17.15
CA ARG A 168 -11.36 -8.03 -16.83
C ARG A 168 -11.42 -7.76 -15.33
N GLU A 169 -11.92 -6.56 -15.03
CA GLU A 169 -12.02 -5.99 -13.70
C GLU A 169 -12.69 -6.97 -12.70
N TYR A 170 -12.06 -7.13 -11.53
CA TYR A 170 -12.51 -8.03 -10.46
C TYR A 170 -12.70 -9.51 -10.83
N ALA A 171 -12.18 -10.01 -11.96
CA ALA A 171 -12.44 -11.37 -12.45
C ALA A 171 -12.21 -12.48 -11.41
N PHE A 172 -11.15 -12.40 -10.61
CA PHE A 172 -10.76 -13.36 -9.57
C PHE A 172 -10.72 -12.74 -8.17
N THR A 173 -11.33 -11.56 -7.97
CA THR A 173 -11.23 -10.91 -6.67
C THR A 173 -11.82 -11.80 -5.56
N GLN A 174 -11.15 -11.86 -4.42
CA GLN A 174 -11.51 -12.71 -3.29
C GLN A 174 -11.46 -14.23 -3.55
N CYS A 175 -10.71 -14.69 -4.56
CA CYS A 175 -10.28 -16.09 -4.66
C CYS A 175 -9.23 -16.42 -3.59
N ARG A 176 -9.65 -16.43 -2.32
CA ARG A 176 -8.78 -16.39 -1.14
C ARG A 176 -7.85 -17.60 -0.98
N LYS A 177 -8.15 -18.76 -1.58
CA LYS A 177 -7.31 -19.95 -1.50
C LYS A 177 -6.49 -20.23 -2.76
N LEU A 178 -6.56 -19.37 -3.78
CA LEU A 178 -5.82 -19.57 -5.02
C LEU A 178 -4.33 -19.42 -4.72
N ALA A 179 -3.56 -20.51 -4.84
CA ALA A 179 -2.20 -20.58 -4.34
C ALA A 179 -1.16 -19.95 -5.28
N SER A 180 -1.37 -20.11 -6.59
CA SER A 180 -0.46 -19.61 -7.63
C SER A 180 -1.25 -19.14 -8.85
N LEU A 181 -0.64 -18.24 -9.61
CA LEU A 181 -1.20 -17.71 -10.85
C LEU A 181 -0.13 -17.73 -11.94
N THR A 182 -0.45 -18.33 -13.08
CA THR A 182 0.36 -18.23 -14.30
C THR A 182 -0.46 -17.48 -15.35
N LEU A 183 0.06 -16.34 -15.80
CA LEU A 183 -0.54 -15.53 -16.86
C LEU A 183 0.10 -15.90 -18.20
N PRO A 184 -0.67 -16.46 -19.16
CA PRO A 184 -0.12 -16.84 -20.45
C PRO A 184 0.30 -15.61 -21.25
N ASN A 185 1.27 -15.79 -22.16
CA ASN A 185 1.82 -14.70 -22.96
C ASN A 185 0.82 -14.06 -23.94
N THR A 186 -0.34 -14.67 -24.14
CA THR A 186 -1.45 -14.10 -24.92
C THR A 186 -2.24 -13.03 -24.18
N VAL A 187 -2.11 -12.93 -22.85
CA VAL A 187 -2.81 -11.90 -22.08
C VAL A 187 -2.25 -10.54 -22.43
N ALA A 188 -3.07 -9.71 -23.05
CA ALA A 188 -2.77 -8.33 -23.41
C ALA A 188 -3.42 -7.32 -22.44
N GLU A 189 -4.51 -7.70 -21.78
CA GLU A 189 -5.31 -6.79 -20.96
C GLU A 189 -5.58 -7.37 -19.57
N LEU A 190 -5.12 -6.66 -18.53
CA LEU A 190 -5.38 -6.96 -17.12
C LEU A 190 -6.24 -5.83 -16.54
N GLY A 191 -7.43 -6.17 -16.04
CA GLY A 191 -8.38 -5.20 -15.49
C GLY A 191 -8.11 -4.85 -14.04
N THR A 192 -8.64 -3.71 -13.62
CA THR A 192 -8.56 -3.22 -12.23
C THR A 192 -8.99 -4.29 -11.23
N ALA A 193 -8.17 -4.48 -10.19
CA ALA A 193 -8.45 -5.40 -9.08
C ALA A 193 -8.78 -6.85 -9.48
N ALA A 194 -8.35 -7.32 -10.66
CA ALA A 194 -8.69 -8.64 -11.14
C ALA A 194 -8.26 -9.77 -10.18
N PHE A 195 -7.16 -9.61 -9.44
CA PHE A 195 -6.63 -10.58 -8.46
C PHE A 195 -6.49 -9.98 -7.06
N LYS A 196 -7.37 -9.03 -6.70
CA LYS A 196 -7.41 -8.39 -5.37
C LYS A 196 -7.97 -9.34 -4.30
N GLU A 197 -7.37 -9.34 -3.11
CA GLU A 197 -7.77 -10.18 -1.96
C GLU A 197 -7.73 -11.69 -2.25
N CYS A 198 -6.80 -12.12 -3.11
CA CYS A 198 -6.42 -13.52 -3.28
C CYS A 198 -5.43 -13.90 -2.15
N ASP A 199 -5.94 -13.98 -0.92
CA ASP A 199 -5.13 -14.08 0.31
C ASP A 199 -4.07 -15.20 0.29
N GLY A 200 -4.35 -16.32 -0.37
CA GLY A 200 -3.47 -17.49 -0.51
C GLY A 200 -2.48 -17.42 -1.67
N LEU A 201 -2.51 -16.38 -2.51
CA LEU A 201 -1.66 -16.27 -3.69
C LEU A 201 -0.23 -16.00 -3.27
N GLN A 202 0.65 -17.00 -3.43
CA GLN A 202 2.05 -16.94 -3.00
C GLN A 202 3.00 -16.50 -4.12
N SER A 203 2.65 -16.80 -5.36
CA SER A 203 3.46 -16.50 -6.54
C SER A 203 2.60 -16.13 -7.75
N VAL A 204 3.12 -15.19 -8.54
CA VAL A 204 2.59 -14.81 -9.85
C VAL A 204 3.70 -15.02 -10.86
N THR A 205 3.41 -15.78 -11.91
CA THR A 205 4.32 -16.02 -13.03
C THR A 205 3.73 -15.38 -14.28
N PHE A 206 4.49 -14.48 -14.89
CA PHE A 206 4.19 -13.97 -16.22
C PHE A 206 4.99 -14.80 -17.24
N THR A 207 4.32 -15.46 -18.18
CA THR A 207 5.00 -16.34 -19.15
C THR A 207 5.84 -15.55 -20.14
N ASP A 208 6.97 -16.13 -20.57
CA ASP A 208 7.87 -15.55 -21.57
C ASP A 208 7.13 -15.04 -22.83
N GLY A 209 7.47 -13.82 -23.22
CA GLY A 209 6.85 -13.14 -24.37
C GLY A 209 5.54 -12.43 -24.07
N ILE A 210 5.06 -12.41 -22.82
CA ILE A 210 3.94 -11.57 -22.43
C ILE A 210 4.27 -10.08 -22.66
N SER A 211 3.33 -9.34 -23.24
CA SER A 211 3.57 -7.99 -23.75
C SER A 211 2.71 -6.92 -23.09
N ILE A 212 2.30 -7.14 -21.83
CA ILE A 212 1.53 -6.15 -21.07
C ILE A 212 2.40 -4.91 -20.82
N THR A 213 1.82 -3.72 -20.99
CA THR A 213 2.54 -2.45 -20.79
C THR A 213 2.33 -1.85 -19.41
N SER A 214 1.33 -2.31 -18.67
CA SER A 214 1.04 -1.80 -17.33
C SER A 214 0.46 -2.87 -16.41
N ILE A 215 0.72 -2.69 -15.12
CA ILE A 215 0.05 -3.39 -14.03
C ILE A 215 -1.13 -2.52 -13.59
N ALA A 216 -2.35 -3.03 -13.72
CA ALA A 216 -3.54 -2.25 -13.47
C ALA A 216 -3.71 -1.83 -12.00
N LYS A 217 -4.55 -0.79 -11.79
CA LYS A 217 -4.97 -0.34 -10.46
C LYS A 217 -5.46 -1.51 -9.62
N ASP A 218 -5.03 -1.56 -8.35
CA ASP A 218 -5.44 -2.57 -7.37
C ASP A 218 -5.19 -4.04 -7.77
N LEU A 219 -4.48 -4.34 -8.88
CA LEU A 219 -4.50 -5.66 -9.53
C LEU A 219 -4.24 -6.83 -8.57
N PHE A 220 -3.23 -6.69 -7.71
CA PHE A 220 -2.82 -7.66 -6.70
C PHE A 220 -2.97 -7.11 -5.27
N ALA A 221 -3.79 -6.08 -5.06
CA ALA A 221 -3.96 -5.46 -3.75
C ALA A 221 -4.43 -6.48 -2.71
N LYS A 222 -3.87 -6.39 -1.50
CA LYS A 222 -4.15 -7.24 -0.33
C LYS A 222 -3.91 -8.74 -0.56
N ASN A 223 -3.02 -9.11 -1.47
CA ASN A 223 -2.55 -10.50 -1.57
C ASN A 223 -1.54 -10.76 -0.45
N VAL A 224 -2.06 -11.08 0.73
CA VAL A 224 -1.28 -11.12 1.97
C VAL A 224 -0.19 -12.21 2.00
N SER A 225 -0.28 -13.22 1.15
CA SER A 225 0.72 -14.30 1.04
C SER A 225 1.72 -14.13 -0.11
N LEU A 226 1.56 -13.13 -0.98
CA LEU A 226 2.46 -12.94 -2.13
C LEU A 226 3.84 -12.57 -1.59
N THR A 227 4.87 -13.33 -1.97
CA THR A 227 6.21 -13.21 -1.37
C THR A 227 7.21 -12.45 -2.22
N ALA A 228 7.10 -12.53 -3.54
CA ALA A 228 7.97 -11.82 -4.48
C ALA A 228 7.20 -11.52 -5.77
N ILE A 229 7.64 -10.48 -6.48
CA ILE A 229 7.15 -10.17 -7.82
C ILE A 229 8.31 -9.82 -8.74
N THR A 230 8.30 -10.38 -9.95
CA THR A 230 9.17 -9.98 -11.06
C THR A 230 8.28 -9.53 -12.20
N PHE A 231 8.46 -8.29 -12.63
CA PHE A 231 7.66 -7.70 -13.71
C PHE A 231 8.24 -8.08 -15.08
N PRO A 232 7.39 -8.27 -16.12
CA PRO A 232 7.86 -8.38 -17.50
C PRO A 232 8.59 -7.13 -17.98
N GLU A 233 9.61 -7.29 -18.84
CA GLU A 233 10.38 -6.15 -19.40
C GLU A 233 9.53 -5.14 -20.18
N SER A 234 8.36 -5.54 -20.69
CA SER A 234 7.44 -4.66 -21.41
C SER A 234 6.67 -3.68 -20.51
N VAL A 235 6.68 -3.88 -19.19
CA VAL A 235 5.92 -3.07 -18.24
C VAL A 235 6.57 -1.69 -18.07
N LYS A 236 5.79 -0.65 -18.32
CA LYS A 236 6.15 0.77 -18.19
C LYS A 236 5.51 1.43 -16.97
N GLU A 237 4.37 0.93 -16.50
CA GLU A 237 3.63 1.53 -15.38
C GLU A 237 3.16 0.49 -14.37
N ILE A 238 3.39 0.77 -13.09
CA ILE A 238 2.73 0.09 -11.97
C ILE A 238 1.61 1.00 -11.47
N GLY A 239 0.36 0.57 -11.61
CA GLY A 239 -0.81 1.37 -11.30
C GLY A 239 -1.04 1.63 -9.80
N GLU A 240 -1.95 2.56 -9.53
CA GLU A 240 -2.37 2.94 -8.18
C GLU A 240 -2.75 1.71 -7.33
N SER A 241 -2.21 1.62 -6.11
CA SER A 241 -2.50 0.52 -5.17
C SER A 241 -2.26 -0.90 -5.70
N ALA A 242 -1.52 -1.10 -6.80
CA ALA A 242 -1.40 -2.39 -7.47
C ALA A 242 -1.00 -3.56 -6.54
N PHE A 243 -0.17 -3.30 -5.53
CA PHE A 243 0.27 -4.24 -4.50
C PHE A 243 -0.05 -3.77 -3.08
N ALA A 244 -0.93 -2.77 -2.90
CA ALA A 244 -1.24 -2.21 -1.59
C ALA A 244 -1.70 -3.30 -0.61
N GLY A 245 -1.04 -3.43 0.53
CA GLY A 245 -1.33 -4.41 1.57
C GLY A 245 -0.84 -5.83 1.27
N CYS A 246 0.07 -6.05 0.33
CA CYS A 246 0.78 -7.32 0.17
C CYS A 246 1.79 -7.51 1.32
N LYS A 247 1.28 -7.86 2.50
CA LYS A 247 2.06 -7.84 3.76
C LYS A 247 3.24 -8.80 3.80
N SER A 248 3.24 -9.87 3.00
CA SER A 248 4.35 -10.83 2.90
C SER A 248 5.29 -10.57 1.73
N LEU A 249 5.02 -9.55 0.91
CA LEU A 249 5.85 -9.24 -0.26
C LEU A 249 7.21 -8.78 0.25
N ALA A 250 8.24 -9.61 0.05
CA ALA A 250 9.59 -9.39 0.54
C ALA A 250 10.50 -8.72 -0.50
N SER A 251 10.24 -8.97 -1.79
CA SER A 251 11.01 -8.40 -2.88
C SER A 251 10.18 -8.03 -4.12
N ALA A 252 10.65 -7.00 -4.82
CA ALA A 252 10.13 -6.60 -6.13
C ALA A 252 11.29 -6.33 -7.11
N THR A 253 11.24 -6.96 -8.28
CA THR A 253 12.22 -6.78 -9.37
C THR A 253 11.57 -6.01 -10.51
N PHE A 254 12.00 -4.75 -10.68
CA PHE A 254 11.51 -3.81 -11.67
C PHE A 254 12.13 -4.06 -13.06
N PRO A 255 11.35 -3.82 -14.14
CA PRO A 255 11.83 -3.96 -15.52
C PRO A 255 12.62 -2.74 -15.96
N SER A 256 13.45 -2.89 -17.00
CA SER A 256 14.33 -1.81 -17.50
C SER A 256 13.58 -0.62 -18.13
N LEU A 257 12.33 -0.83 -18.58
CA LEU A 257 11.48 0.18 -19.22
C LEU A 257 10.47 0.83 -18.26
N LEU A 258 10.56 0.60 -16.95
CA LEU A 258 9.62 1.17 -15.99
C LEU A 258 9.74 2.70 -15.98
N GLU A 259 8.65 3.39 -16.28
CA GLU A 259 8.56 4.84 -16.33
C GLU A 259 7.87 5.40 -15.09
N LYS A 260 6.94 4.64 -14.47
CA LYS A 260 6.08 5.14 -13.40
C LYS A 260 5.70 4.10 -12.34
N ILE A 261 5.75 4.52 -11.07
CA ILE A 261 5.17 3.83 -9.91
C ILE A 261 4.04 4.69 -9.36
N GLY A 262 2.81 4.18 -9.43
CA GLY A 262 1.59 4.90 -9.08
C GLY A 262 1.35 5.05 -7.58
N ALA A 263 0.40 5.92 -7.23
CA ALA A 263 0.12 6.26 -5.84
C ALA A 263 -0.27 5.02 -5.04
N HIS A 264 0.23 4.91 -3.80
CA HIS A 264 -0.02 3.76 -2.92
C HIS A 264 0.40 2.39 -3.48
N ALA A 265 1.16 2.30 -4.59
CA ALA A 265 1.44 1.04 -5.29
C ALA A 265 1.91 -0.10 -4.38
N PHE A 266 2.80 0.18 -3.43
CA PHE A 266 3.33 -0.74 -2.42
C PHE A 266 2.98 -0.32 -0.99
N GLU A 267 1.92 0.47 -0.80
CA GLU A 267 1.49 0.89 0.53
C GLU A 267 1.25 -0.33 1.44
N ASN A 268 1.70 -0.26 2.70
CA ASN A 268 1.53 -1.33 3.70
C ASN A 268 2.10 -2.70 3.27
N CYS A 269 3.08 -2.72 2.36
CA CYS A 269 3.90 -3.91 2.10
C CYS A 269 4.95 -4.05 3.22
N THR A 270 4.50 -4.44 4.42
CA THR A 270 5.30 -4.39 5.66
C THR A 270 6.44 -5.41 5.74
N SER A 271 6.63 -6.25 4.73
CA SER A 271 7.79 -7.15 4.60
C SER A 271 8.72 -6.76 3.44
N LEU A 272 8.38 -5.73 2.66
CA LEU A 272 9.08 -5.38 1.41
C LEU A 272 10.42 -4.77 1.73
N ALA A 273 11.43 -5.62 1.88
CA ALA A 273 12.78 -5.24 2.29
C ALA A 273 13.68 -4.92 1.09
N THR A 274 13.50 -5.64 -0.02
CA THR A 274 14.42 -5.61 -1.16
C THR A 274 13.73 -5.11 -2.42
N LEU A 275 14.32 -4.10 -3.04
CA LEU A 275 13.96 -3.63 -4.38
C LEU A 275 15.16 -3.83 -5.30
N SER A 276 14.91 -4.16 -6.57
CA SER A 276 15.94 -3.97 -7.60
C SER A 276 16.24 -2.48 -7.78
N GLU A 277 17.32 -2.18 -8.50
CA GLU A 277 17.63 -0.81 -8.90
C GLU A 277 16.48 -0.19 -9.71
N PHE A 278 16.15 1.07 -9.41
CA PHE A 278 15.23 1.86 -10.22
C PHE A 278 15.91 2.20 -11.55
N PRO A 279 15.28 1.88 -12.69
CA PRO A 279 15.90 2.02 -14.01
C PRO A 279 16.04 3.48 -14.42
N ALA A 280 16.86 3.73 -15.45
CA ALA A 280 17.06 5.07 -16.01
C ALA A 280 15.75 5.74 -16.51
N SER A 281 14.78 4.93 -16.95
CA SER A 281 13.49 5.41 -17.46
C SER A 281 12.51 5.89 -16.38
N LEU A 282 12.74 5.56 -15.09
CA LEU A 282 11.78 5.86 -14.03
C LEU A 282 11.74 7.36 -13.78
N SER A 283 10.63 8.00 -14.16
CA SER A 283 10.45 9.44 -14.10
C SER A 283 9.43 9.89 -13.07
N SER A 284 8.62 8.96 -12.53
CA SER A 284 7.56 9.30 -11.56
C SER A 284 7.37 8.22 -10.50
N ILE A 285 7.50 8.61 -9.24
CA ILE A 285 7.07 7.88 -8.04
C ILE A 285 5.99 8.74 -7.37
N GLU A 286 4.73 8.29 -7.43
CA GLU A 286 3.59 9.06 -6.93
C GLU A 286 3.37 8.93 -5.40
N ASP A 287 2.46 9.76 -4.86
CA ASP A 287 2.20 9.87 -3.42
C ASP A 287 2.01 8.51 -2.74
N LYS A 288 2.66 8.35 -1.58
CA LYS A 288 2.58 7.16 -0.74
C LYS A 288 2.90 5.83 -1.44
N ALA A 289 3.59 5.83 -2.59
CA ALA A 289 3.95 4.61 -3.31
C ALA A 289 4.60 3.53 -2.42
N PHE A 290 5.43 3.93 -1.45
CA PHE A 290 6.09 3.05 -0.48
C PHE A 290 5.69 3.33 0.98
N TYR A 291 4.52 3.93 1.22
CA TYR A 291 4.07 4.28 2.56
C TYR A 291 3.91 3.03 3.45
N ASN A 292 4.63 2.99 4.57
CA ASN A 292 4.70 1.81 5.45
C ASN A 292 5.22 0.52 4.75
N ALA A 293 6.07 0.66 3.74
CA ALA A 293 6.85 -0.44 3.15
C ALA A 293 8.26 -0.48 3.77
N THR A 294 8.71 -1.64 4.24
CA THR A 294 9.96 -1.76 5.03
C THR A 294 11.23 -1.82 4.18
N VAL A 295 11.31 -1.01 3.12
CA VAL A 295 12.44 -0.99 2.19
C VAL A 295 13.71 -0.65 2.94
N THR A 296 14.77 -1.44 2.73
CA THR A 296 16.03 -1.30 3.46
C THR A 296 17.01 -0.34 2.80
N ALA A 297 16.93 -0.18 1.48
CA ALA A 297 17.69 0.79 0.70
C ALA A 297 17.02 1.02 -0.66
N PHE A 298 17.03 2.25 -1.13
CA PHE A 298 16.74 2.62 -2.51
C PHE A 298 18.05 2.63 -3.31
N LYS A 299 18.00 2.06 -4.53
CA LYS A 299 19.09 2.10 -5.51
C LYS A 299 18.54 2.69 -6.79
N VAL A 300 19.26 3.61 -7.39
CA VAL A 300 18.87 4.30 -8.61
C VAL A 300 19.99 4.18 -9.63
N SER A 301 19.63 3.85 -10.87
CA SER A 301 20.56 3.86 -11.99
C SER A 301 21.26 5.21 -12.11
N LYS A 302 22.58 5.19 -12.37
CA LYS A 302 23.38 6.40 -12.59
C LYS A 302 22.91 7.26 -13.79
N ASP A 303 22.15 6.64 -14.70
CA ASP A 303 21.66 7.28 -15.93
C ASP A 303 20.20 7.78 -15.75
N ASN A 304 19.63 7.69 -14.53
CA ASN A 304 18.31 8.23 -14.23
C ASN A 304 18.39 9.76 -14.07
N GLU A 305 17.56 10.50 -14.83
CA GLU A 305 17.56 11.96 -14.86
C GLU A 305 16.62 12.62 -13.84
N TYR A 306 15.86 11.82 -13.05
CA TYR A 306 14.78 12.30 -12.18
C TYR A 306 15.05 12.06 -10.69
N TYR A 307 15.78 10.99 -10.38
CA TYR A 307 16.06 10.55 -9.03
C TYR A 307 17.53 10.21 -8.86
N SER A 308 18.01 10.31 -7.62
CA SER A 308 19.32 9.81 -7.23
C SER A 308 19.21 9.06 -5.90
N SER A 309 20.18 8.22 -5.60
CA SER A 309 20.27 7.55 -4.30
C SER A 309 21.65 7.67 -3.69
N LYS A 310 21.70 7.98 -2.39
CA LYS A 310 22.94 8.02 -1.60
C LYS A 310 22.69 7.34 -0.27
N ASP A 311 23.57 6.41 0.10
CA ASP A 311 23.48 5.62 1.34
C ASP A 311 22.11 4.93 1.54
N GLY A 312 21.47 4.54 0.42
CA GLY A 312 20.15 3.90 0.41
C GLY A 312 18.97 4.86 0.57
N VAL A 313 19.19 6.16 0.70
CA VAL A 313 18.15 7.20 0.76
C VAL A 313 17.87 7.72 -0.64
N LEU A 314 16.59 7.97 -0.96
CA LEU A 314 16.14 8.47 -2.24
C LEU A 314 16.04 10.01 -2.23
N TYR A 315 16.58 10.64 -3.26
CA TYR A 315 16.55 12.07 -3.50
C TYR A 315 15.99 12.36 -4.90
N ASP A 316 15.69 13.63 -5.17
CA ASP A 316 15.56 14.11 -6.55
C ASP A 316 16.91 14.02 -7.29
N ALA A 317 16.87 14.28 -8.61
CA ALA A 317 18.05 14.23 -9.46
C ALA A 317 19.17 15.18 -8.98
N ASP A 318 18.80 16.39 -8.54
CA ASP A 318 19.73 17.43 -8.12
C ASP A 318 20.25 17.25 -6.68
N GLY A 319 19.67 16.32 -5.91
CA GLY A 319 20.02 16.12 -4.51
C GLY A 319 19.65 17.30 -3.60
N ILE A 320 18.62 18.07 -3.97
CA ILE A 320 18.11 19.23 -3.22
C ILE A 320 16.97 18.79 -2.29
N SER A 321 16.20 17.78 -2.69
CA SER A 321 15.04 17.28 -1.96
C SER A 321 15.17 15.81 -1.60
N LEU A 322 15.05 15.50 -0.31
CA LEU A 322 14.99 14.12 0.18
C LEU A 322 13.57 13.59 -0.02
N GLN A 323 13.42 12.61 -0.92
CA GLN A 323 12.14 12.07 -1.34
C GLN A 323 11.65 10.97 -0.39
N LEU A 324 12.48 9.96 -0.14
CA LEU A 324 12.11 8.81 0.69
C LEU A 324 13.30 8.29 1.49
N TYR A 325 13.09 8.10 2.79
CA TYR A 325 13.99 7.39 3.68
C TYR A 325 13.63 5.90 3.74
N PRO A 326 14.61 4.97 3.67
CA PRO A 326 14.34 3.54 3.77
C PRO A 326 13.93 3.18 5.20
N ILE A 327 12.63 3.08 5.47
CA ILE A 327 12.14 2.85 6.85
C ILE A 327 12.46 1.45 7.40
N GLY A 328 12.88 0.51 6.53
CA GLY A 328 13.47 -0.78 6.93
C GLY A 328 14.92 -0.66 7.42
N SER A 329 15.54 0.52 7.33
CA SER A 329 16.86 0.79 7.89
C SER A 329 16.90 0.51 9.40
N THR A 330 18.01 -0.08 9.85
CA THR A 330 18.30 -0.34 11.26
C THR A 330 18.95 0.86 11.95
N ALA A 331 19.20 1.96 11.23
CA ALA A 331 19.84 3.14 11.79
C ALA A 331 18.93 3.81 12.84
N ILE A 332 19.51 4.09 14.01
CA ILE A 332 18.84 4.80 15.11
C ILE A 332 19.00 6.32 15.01
N SER A 333 19.91 6.79 14.17
CA SER A 333 20.20 8.21 13.95
C SER A 333 20.45 8.46 12.48
N PHE A 334 20.04 9.63 11.99
CA PHE A 334 20.32 10.06 10.62
C PHE A 334 20.75 11.53 10.59
N GLU A 335 21.83 11.82 9.88
CA GLU A 335 22.23 13.19 9.57
C GLU A 335 21.83 13.47 8.12
N VAL A 336 20.91 14.41 7.92
CA VAL A 336 20.53 14.82 6.56
C VAL A 336 21.73 15.51 5.93
N PRO A 337 22.16 15.12 4.71
CA PRO A 337 23.31 15.73 4.05
C PRO A 337 23.16 17.24 3.86
N GLU A 338 24.28 17.96 3.93
CA GLU A 338 24.35 19.37 3.53
C GLU A 338 23.89 19.56 2.08
N GLY A 339 23.28 20.70 1.78
CA GLY A 339 22.72 21.01 0.46
C GLY A 339 21.23 20.67 0.30
N ILE A 340 20.68 19.82 1.15
CA ILE A 340 19.23 19.52 1.18
C ILE A 340 18.45 20.74 1.66
N ALA A 341 17.47 21.16 0.86
CA ALA A 341 16.56 22.26 1.18
C ALA A 341 15.18 21.79 1.63
N ASP A 342 14.73 20.64 1.11
CA ASP A 342 13.36 20.17 1.32
C ASP A 342 13.34 18.70 1.79
N ILE A 343 12.51 18.42 2.80
CA ILE A 343 12.14 17.06 3.19
C ILE A 343 10.75 16.77 2.63
N GLY A 344 10.67 15.79 1.73
CA GLY A 344 9.46 15.43 1.01
C GLY A 344 8.30 14.97 1.90
N GLU A 345 7.10 14.99 1.31
CA GLU A 345 5.90 14.48 1.96
C GLU A 345 6.05 13.00 2.30
N ASN A 346 5.66 12.61 3.52
CA ASN A 346 5.78 11.24 4.03
C ASN A 346 7.21 10.63 4.01
N ALA A 347 8.27 11.42 3.76
CA ALA A 347 9.62 10.91 3.48
C ALA A 347 10.18 9.95 4.56
N PHE A 348 9.87 10.21 5.82
CA PHE A 348 10.27 9.41 7.00
C PHE A 348 9.05 8.81 7.73
N ALA A 349 7.87 8.78 7.10
CA ALA A 349 6.68 8.26 7.75
C ALA A 349 6.86 6.78 8.12
N TYR A 350 6.54 6.41 9.36
CA TYR A 350 6.81 5.09 9.96
C TYR A 350 8.30 4.69 10.10
N ALA A 351 9.25 5.64 10.08
CA ALA A 351 10.64 5.37 10.47
C ALA A 351 10.75 5.09 11.99
N LYS A 352 10.26 3.92 12.45
CA LYS A 352 10.12 3.56 13.87
C LYS A 352 11.44 3.27 14.56
N ASN A 353 12.46 2.86 13.79
CA ASN A 353 13.81 2.61 14.30
C ASN A 353 14.58 3.91 14.54
N LEU A 354 14.33 4.95 13.74
CA LEU A 354 15.00 6.23 13.81
C LEU A 354 14.58 6.97 15.10
N LYS A 355 15.55 7.27 15.97
CA LYS A 355 15.35 7.94 17.27
C LYS A 355 15.76 9.39 17.25
N THR A 356 16.83 9.72 16.52
CA THR A 356 17.31 11.09 16.38
C THR A 356 17.52 11.43 14.92
N ILE A 357 17.28 12.70 14.57
CA ILE A 357 17.61 13.23 13.26
C ILE A 357 18.21 14.62 13.42
N LYS A 358 19.26 14.90 12.64
CA LYS A 358 19.88 16.21 12.55
C LYS A 358 19.60 16.79 11.17
N LEU A 359 18.89 17.91 11.14
CA LEU A 359 18.63 18.66 9.91
C LEU A 359 19.67 19.78 9.77
N PRO A 360 20.35 19.91 8.61
CA PRO A 360 21.34 20.96 8.38
C PRO A 360 20.68 22.34 8.27
N GLU A 361 21.51 23.40 8.26
CA GLU A 361 21.03 24.78 8.21
C GLU A 361 20.27 25.12 6.92
N GLY A 362 20.55 24.40 5.84
CA GLY A 362 19.94 24.59 4.51
C GLY A 362 18.48 24.18 4.40
N VAL A 363 17.96 23.36 5.33
CA VAL A 363 16.58 22.85 5.25
C VAL A 363 15.59 23.97 5.53
N THR A 364 14.74 24.28 4.55
CA THR A 364 13.71 25.31 4.62
C THR A 364 12.29 24.75 4.75
N THR A 365 12.04 23.50 4.33
CA THR A 365 10.70 22.91 4.37
C THR A 365 10.71 21.49 4.91
N ILE A 366 9.74 21.19 5.79
CA ILE A 366 9.39 19.82 6.18
C ILE A 366 7.97 19.54 5.67
N GLY A 367 7.84 18.65 4.70
CA GLY A 367 6.61 18.33 3.98
C GLY A 367 5.49 17.72 4.84
N GLU A 368 4.28 17.63 4.25
CA GLU A 368 3.11 17.07 4.94
C GLU A 368 3.41 15.64 5.39
N SER A 369 3.11 15.36 6.66
CA SER A 369 3.31 14.04 7.27
C SER A 369 4.73 13.46 7.16
N ALA A 370 5.75 14.28 6.88
CA ALA A 370 7.11 13.84 6.60
C ALA A 370 7.67 12.85 7.62
N PHE A 371 7.40 13.03 8.91
CA PHE A 371 7.84 12.17 10.02
C PHE A 371 6.67 11.49 10.75
N ALA A 372 5.49 11.41 10.13
CA ALA A 372 4.31 10.85 10.78
C ALA A 372 4.57 9.41 11.26
N PHE A 373 4.15 9.07 12.48
CA PHE A 373 4.37 7.75 13.09
C PHE A 373 5.85 7.31 13.23
N SER A 374 6.81 8.23 13.10
CA SER A 374 8.22 7.93 13.30
C SER A 374 8.55 7.64 14.77
N GLY A 375 9.70 6.98 15.00
CA GLY A 375 10.18 6.59 16.32
C GLY A 375 11.02 7.66 17.02
N LEU A 376 11.01 8.91 16.53
CA LEU A 376 11.85 9.99 17.03
C LEU A 376 11.57 10.25 18.51
N THR A 377 12.63 10.39 19.30
CA THR A 377 12.58 10.78 20.71
C THR A 377 12.99 12.23 20.92
N GLN A 378 13.91 12.73 20.08
CA GLN A 378 14.37 14.10 20.09
C GLN A 378 14.56 14.61 18.66
N LEU A 379 14.32 15.89 18.48
CA LEU A 379 14.47 16.59 17.21
C LEU A 379 15.29 17.86 17.41
N THR A 380 16.43 17.96 16.72
CA THR A 380 17.23 19.20 16.67
C THR A 380 17.21 19.77 15.27
N ILE A 381 16.78 21.03 15.16
CA ILE A 381 16.62 21.73 13.89
C ILE A 381 17.56 22.94 13.86
N LEU A 382 18.53 22.91 12.94
CA LEU A 382 19.52 23.97 12.76
C LEU A 382 19.07 25.03 11.75
N GLY A 383 18.15 24.68 10.84
CA GLY A 383 17.64 25.56 9.78
C GLY A 383 16.89 26.80 10.29
N SER A 384 17.00 27.89 9.53
CA SER A 384 16.32 29.16 9.81
C SER A 384 15.37 29.53 8.67
N GLY A 385 14.21 30.10 9.00
CA GLY A 385 13.11 30.34 8.06
C GLY A 385 12.24 29.12 7.78
N MET A 386 12.37 28.05 8.57
CA MET A 386 11.76 26.75 8.28
C MET A 386 10.22 26.78 8.34
N SER A 387 9.57 26.24 7.32
CA SER A 387 8.12 25.97 7.30
C SER A 387 7.86 24.48 7.60
N ILE A 388 7.06 24.22 8.62
CA ILE A 388 6.67 22.86 9.02
C ILE A 388 5.23 22.63 8.56
N LYS A 389 5.04 21.70 7.62
CA LYS A 389 3.74 21.45 7.01
C LYS A 389 2.82 20.59 7.88
N LYS A 390 1.58 20.52 7.44
CA LYS A 390 0.47 19.82 8.11
C LYS A 390 0.89 18.41 8.53
N SER A 391 0.57 18.04 9.77
CA SER A 391 0.83 16.70 10.31
C SER A 391 2.29 16.20 10.26
N ALA A 392 3.29 17.07 10.01
CA ALA A 392 4.68 16.67 9.76
C ALA A 392 5.24 15.69 10.80
N PHE A 393 4.97 15.89 12.09
CA PHE A 393 5.37 15.01 13.19
C PHE A 393 4.17 14.37 13.90
N SER A 394 3.05 14.22 13.22
CA SER A 394 1.85 13.61 13.79
C SER A 394 2.12 12.17 14.23
N ASN A 395 1.57 11.76 15.37
CA ASN A 395 1.72 10.42 15.94
C ASN A 395 3.18 10.00 16.23
N CYS A 396 4.13 10.92 16.36
CA CYS A 396 5.45 10.62 16.94
C CYS A 396 5.29 10.41 18.45
N SER A 397 4.83 9.22 18.85
CA SER A 397 4.44 8.94 20.24
C SER A 397 5.58 8.98 21.23
N GLU A 398 6.80 8.76 20.73
CA GLU A 398 8.04 8.71 21.52
C GLU A 398 8.75 10.07 21.62
N LEU A 399 8.29 11.10 20.89
CA LEU A 399 8.95 12.39 20.85
C LEU A 399 8.78 13.13 22.18
N GLU A 400 9.88 13.40 22.85
CA GLU A 400 9.94 14.01 24.19
C GLU A 400 10.26 15.50 24.13
N SER A 401 11.15 15.89 23.22
CA SER A 401 11.58 17.28 23.04
C SER A 401 11.86 17.67 21.59
N VAL A 402 11.65 18.96 21.30
CA VAL A 402 12.00 19.59 20.03
C VAL A 402 12.82 20.84 20.28
N ASP A 403 13.95 20.98 19.61
CA ASP A 403 14.89 22.09 19.76
C ASP A 403 15.08 22.83 18.43
N PHE A 404 14.39 23.96 18.29
CA PHE A 404 14.53 24.87 17.15
C PHE A 404 15.65 25.86 17.41
N LYS A 405 16.84 25.58 16.85
CA LYS A 405 18.02 26.45 16.95
C LYS A 405 17.94 27.66 16.00
N GLY A 406 17.31 27.50 14.84
CA GLY A 406 17.05 28.60 13.89
C GLY A 406 15.64 29.18 14.02
N ALA A 407 15.36 30.24 13.27
CA ALA A 407 14.01 30.82 13.22
C ALA A 407 13.04 29.89 12.49
N VAL A 408 11.79 29.79 12.96
CA VAL A 408 10.74 29.03 12.30
C VAL A 408 9.73 30.02 11.72
N SER A 409 9.41 29.90 10.43
CA SER A 409 8.50 30.82 9.73
C SER A 409 7.04 30.54 10.06
N GLY A 410 6.65 29.26 10.03
CA GLY A 410 5.30 28.82 10.34
C GLY A 410 5.21 27.33 10.65
N ILE A 411 4.20 26.97 11.44
CA ILE A 411 3.90 25.60 11.82
C ILE A 411 2.42 25.34 11.53
N ASP A 412 2.16 24.43 10.60
CA ASP A 412 0.82 24.13 10.08
C ASP A 412 0.01 23.20 11.01
N GLU A 413 -1.26 23.01 10.65
CA GLU A 413 -2.22 22.27 11.46
C GLU A 413 -1.71 20.86 11.78
N TYR A 414 -1.92 20.43 13.03
CA TYR A 414 -1.62 19.06 13.48
C TYR A 414 -0.15 18.64 13.37
N ALA A 415 0.78 19.58 13.14
CA ALA A 415 2.21 19.26 12.97
C ALA A 415 2.76 18.36 14.10
N PHE A 416 2.34 18.56 15.35
CA PHE A 416 2.69 17.72 16.51
C PHE A 416 1.43 17.11 17.15
N GLN A 417 0.49 16.64 16.32
CA GLN A 417 -0.70 15.95 16.81
C GLN A 417 -0.31 14.59 17.42
N ASN A 418 -0.94 14.23 18.56
CA ASN A 418 -0.77 12.94 19.23
C ASN A 418 0.69 12.58 19.61
N THR A 419 1.55 13.58 19.82
CA THR A 419 2.90 13.41 20.37
C THR A 419 2.84 13.25 21.89
N LYS A 420 2.45 12.06 22.35
CA LYS A 420 2.02 11.82 23.73
C LYS A 420 3.08 12.14 24.80
N LYS A 421 4.37 12.02 24.47
CA LYS A 421 5.49 12.29 25.39
C LYS A 421 6.09 13.69 25.26
N LEU A 422 5.63 14.51 24.31
CA LEU A 422 6.24 15.81 24.02
C LEU A 422 6.01 16.77 25.19
N SER A 423 7.06 16.99 25.97
CA SER A 423 7.02 17.75 27.21
C SER A 423 7.77 19.08 27.11
N ALA A 424 8.67 19.23 26.13
CA ALA A 424 9.46 20.44 25.94
C ALA A 424 9.63 20.82 24.47
N VAL A 425 9.41 22.10 24.15
CA VAL A 425 9.74 22.69 22.84
C VAL A 425 10.56 23.94 23.09
N TYR A 426 11.73 24.04 22.45
CA TYR A 426 12.63 25.17 22.58
C TYR A 426 12.65 25.99 21.30
N PHE A 427 12.43 27.30 21.40
CA PHE A 427 12.64 28.24 20.31
C PHE A 427 13.79 29.18 20.68
N ALA A 428 14.90 29.06 19.95
CA ALA A 428 16.05 29.93 20.16
C ALA A 428 16.00 31.23 19.35
N GLY A 429 15.27 31.23 18.22
CA GLY A 429 15.13 32.40 17.35
C GLY A 429 14.30 33.53 17.97
N THR A 430 14.49 34.76 17.46
CA THR A 430 13.76 35.95 17.93
C THR A 430 12.41 36.17 17.23
N GLY A 431 12.17 35.46 16.12
CA GLY A 431 10.93 35.53 15.35
C GLY A 431 9.87 34.57 15.90
N ILE A 432 8.63 35.04 15.98
CA ILE A 432 7.49 34.22 16.42
C ILE A 432 6.93 33.50 15.17
N PRO A 433 6.83 32.16 15.19
CA PRO A 433 6.27 31.42 14.07
C PRO A 433 4.81 31.77 13.85
N GLU A 434 4.37 31.73 12.58
CA GLU A 434 2.94 31.67 12.29
C GLU A 434 2.40 30.30 12.72
N PHE A 435 1.66 30.25 13.83
CA PHE A 435 1.01 29.02 14.28
C PHE A 435 -0.37 28.87 13.63
N LYS A 436 -0.64 27.72 13.04
CA LYS A 436 -2.00 27.32 12.63
C LYS A 436 -2.74 26.64 13.79
N LYS A 437 -3.98 26.25 13.54
CA LYS A 437 -4.85 25.62 14.54
C LYS A 437 -4.32 24.23 14.93
N TYR A 438 -4.33 23.92 16.22
CA TYR A 438 -4.03 22.58 16.75
C TYR A 438 -2.65 22.01 16.34
N VAL A 439 -1.65 22.88 16.19
CA VAL A 439 -0.24 22.50 16.01
C VAL A 439 0.19 21.49 17.07
N PHE A 440 -0.07 21.77 18.35
CA PHE A 440 0.22 20.87 19.46
C PHE A 440 -1.07 20.33 20.07
N THR A 441 -1.13 19.03 20.33
CA THR A 441 -2.27 18.41 21.03
C THR A 441 -1.79 17.60 22.24
N PRO A 442 -1.17 18.24 23.26
CA PRO A 442 -0.64 17.53 24.42
C PRO A 442 -1.80 16.87 25.20
N LYS A 443 -1.73 15.54 25.35
CA LYS A 443 -2.76 14.78 26.09
C LYS A 443 -2.27 14.24 27.43
N ALA A 444 -1.05 13.71 27.48
CA ALA A 444 -0.56 12.94 28.63
C ALA A 444 0.43 13.72 29.51
N VAL A 445 1.16 14.68 28.96
CA VAL A 445 2.17 15.47 29.66
C VAL A 445 1.88 16.96 29.52
N LYS A 446 2.28 17.75 30.52
CA LYS A 446 2.25 19.22 30.43
C LYS A 446 3.33 19.68 29.46
N LEU A 447 2.93 20.39 28.40
CA LEU A 447 3.85 20.91 27.39
C LEU A 447 4.49 22.21 27.88
N LYS A 448 5.82 22.27 27.92
CA LYS A 448 6.59 23.48 28.22
C LYS A 448 7.18 24.04 26.93
N ILE A 449 6.88 25.31 26.64
CA ILE A 449 7.44 26.03 25.49
C ILE A 449 8.44 27.04 26.02
N TYR A 450 9.72 26.85 25.69
CA TYR A 450 10.82 27.69 26.14
C TYR A 450 11.20 28.71 25.06
N VAL A 451 11.20 29.99 25.41
CA VAL A 451 11.50 31.11 24.52
C VAL A 451 12.36 32.16 25.24
N GLN A 452 12.94 33.11 24.51
CA GLN A 452 13.66 34.23 25.14
C GLN A 452 12.72 35.05 26.03
N LYS A 453 13.23 35.55 27.17
CA LYS A 453 12.48 36.27 28.21
C LYS A 453 11.53 37.33 27.66
N GLU A 454 12.00 38.14 26.71
CA GLU A 454 11.28 39.25 26.09
C GLU A 454 10.17 38.81 25.11
N LEU A 455 10.11 37.52 24.77
CA LEU A 455 9.13 36.94 23.84
C LEU A 455 8.03 36.15 24.52
N VAL A 456 8.13 35.87 25.84
CA VAL A 456 7.19 35.02 26.58
C VAL A 456 5.73 35.45 26.37
N GLU A 457 5.40 36.72 26.60
CA GLU A 457 4.02 37.22 26.44
C GLU A 457 3.56 37.25 24.98
N LYS A 458 4.47 37.50 24.04
CA LYS A 458 4.14 37.51 22.61
C LYS A 458 3.85 36.10 22.09
N TYR A 459 4.55 35.08 22.59
CA TYR A 459 4.26 33.69 22.27
C TYR A 459 2.92 33.24 22.85
N LYS A 460 2.59 33.63 24.10
CA LYS A 460 1.27 33.35 24.69
C LYS A 460 0.14 33.91 23.83
N ASP A 461 0.27 35.17 23.41
CA ASP A 461 -0.70 35.85 22.53
C ASP A 461 -0.83 35.13 21.17
N ALA A 462 0.29 34.80 20.52
CA ALA A 462 0.30 34.12 19.23
C ALA A 462 -0.35 32.73 19.29
N LEU A 463 -0.02 31.92 20.31
CA LEU A 463 -0.57 30.58 20.52
C LEU A 463 -2.08 30.63 20.82
N SER A 464 -2.53 31.62 21.60
CA SER A 464 -3.94 31.79 21.94
C SER A 464 -4.76 32.27 20.75
N LYS A 465 -4.29 33.29 20.01
CA LYS A 465 -5.00 33.85 18.84
C LYS A 465 -5.28 32.82 17.76
N SER A 466 -4.34 31.90 17.55
CA SER A 466 -4.42 30.86 16.52
C SER A 466 -5.13 29.58 16.98
N ASN A 467 -5.42 29.44 18.29
CA ASN A 467 -5.76 28.15 18.90
C ASN A 467 -4.74 27.05 18.56
N ALA A 468 -3.45 27.38 18.64
CA ALA A 468 -2.33 26.51 18.27
C ALA A 468 -2.23 25.25 19.14
N ILE A 469 -2.71 25.33 20.38
CA ILE A 469 -2.64 24.23 21.34
C ILE A 469 -4.06 23.76 21.64
N LEU A 470 -4.34 22.48 21.42
CA LEU A 470 -5.61 21.88 21.81
C LEU A 470 -5.58 21.55 23.31
N GLY A 471 -6.26 22.38 24.11
CA GLY A 471 -6.37 22.21 25.56
C GLY A 471 -5.52 23.22 26.36
N SER A 472 -5.58 23.13 27.69
CA SER A 472 -4.93 24.08 28.62
C SER A 472 -3.66 23.55 29.28
N ASN A 473 -3.24 22.32 28.96
CA ASN A 473 -2.11 21.67 29.63
C ASN A 473 -0.74 22.09 29.05
N PHE A 474 -0.46 23.39 29.05
CA PHE A 474 0.81 23.93 28.60
C PHE A 474 1.25 25.17 29.41
N GLU A 475 2.53 25.53 29.30
CA GLU A 475 3.06 26.80 29.79
C GLU A 475 4.15 27.34 28.86
N VAL A 476 4.26 28.66 28.76
CA VAL A 476 5.34 29.35 28.05
C VAL A 476 6.30 29.91 29.08
N LEU A 477 7.57 29.54 28.99
CA LEU A 477 8.62 29.82 29.97
C LEU A 477 9.82 30.52 29.32
N ASP A 478 10.53 31.27 30.13
CA ASP A 478 11.83 31.84 29.78
C ASP A 478 12.89 30.72 29.70
N ASN A 479 13.71 30.74 28.65
CA ASN A 479 14.82 29.82 28.43
C ASN A 479 16.13 30.22 29.14
N THR A 480 16.21 31.39 29.77
CA THR A 480 17.43 31.86 30.49
C THR A 480 17.81 30.98 31.68
N ALA A 481 16.88 30.18 32.23
CA ALA A 481 17.10 29.30 33.37
C ALA A 481 17.50 27.85 33.02
N THR A 482 17.46 27.44 31.74
CA THR A 482 17.71 26.04 31.33
C THR A 482 19.13 25.77 30.85
N GLY A 483 20.00 26.79 30.77
CA GLY A 483 21.34 26.65 30.19
C GLY A 483 21.35 26.42 28.67
N VAL A 484 20.19 26.39 28.01
CA VAL A 484 20.03 26.35 26.53
C VAL A 484 20.24 27.75 25.93
N GLY A 485 21.05 28.56 26.61
CA GLY A 485 21.40 29.92 26.24
C GLY A 485 22.30 29.90 25.02
N SER A 486 21.76 30.46 23.93
CA SER A 486 22.43 30.74 22.67
C SER A 486 22.78 29.49 21.83
N PRO A 487 22.09 29.26 20.69
CA PRO A 487 22.81 28.77 19.54
C PRO A 487 23.98 29.73 19.38
N SER A 488 25.20 29.22 19.54
CA SER A 488 26.36 29.82 18.91
C SER A 488 26.11 29.78 17.40
N LEU A 489 25.27 30.70 16.91
CA LEU A 489 25.42 31.25 15.58
C LEU A 489 26.74 31.99 15.67
N ASP A 490 27.82 31.33 15.29
CA ASP A 490 29.10 31.97 15.09
C ASP A 490 28.91 33.12 14.09
N ARG A 491 28.72 34.33 14.63
CA ARG A 491 28.56 35.59 13.89
C ARG A 491 29.91 36.17 13.48
N THR A 492 31.03 35.47 13.74
CA THR A 492 32.36 35.98 13.38
C THR A 492 32.72 35.74 11.92
N ALA A 493 31.94 34.94 11.20
CA ALA A 493 32.16 34.70 9.78
C ALA A 493 31.83 35.95 8.96
N THR A 494 32.83 36.43 8.21
CA THR A 494 32.74 37.58 7.32
C THR A 494 32.24 37.13 5.95
N GLU A 495 31.60 38.04 5.21
CA GLU A 495 31.15 37.76 3.83
C GLU A 495 32.36 37.64 2.89
N GLU A 496 32.53 36.48 2.24
CA GLU A 496 33.55 36.25 1.20
C GLU A 496 33.02 36.59 -0.20
N ALA A 497 31.76 36.26 -0.46
CA ALA A 497 31.15 36.42 -1.76
C ALA A 497 29.63 36.47 -1.64
N ARG A 498 28.99 37.16 -2.58
CA ARG A 498 27.55 37.26 -2.66
C ARG A 498 27.09 37.00 -4.08
N TYR A 499 25.90 36.43 -4.21
CA TYR A 499 25.29 36.03 -5.47
C TYR A 499 23.81 36.40 -5.50
N THR A 500 23.26 36.58 -6.70
CA THR A 500 21.81 36.62 -6.93
C THR A 500 21.19 35.23 -6.69
N ILE A 501 19.86 35.15 -6.59
CA ILE A 501 19.16 33.84 -6.60
C ILE A 501 19.43 32.99 -7.84
N SER A 502 19.83 33.63 -8.95
CA SER A 502 20.21 32.98 -10.20
C SER A 502 21.71 32.64 -10.27
N GLY A 503 22.43 32.68 -9.14
CA GLY A 503 23.82 32.25 -9.03
C GLY A 503 24.87 33.21 -9.59
N HIS A 504 24.49 34.43 -9.99
CA HIS A 504 25.45 35.43 -10.50
C HIS A 504 26.14 36.16 -9.36
N ARG A 505 27.47 36.22 -9.36
CA ARG A 505 28.24 36.92 -8.32
C ARG A 505 28.01 38.42 -8.39
N ILE A 506 27.76 39.04 -7.24
CA ILE A 506 27.50 40.47 -7.09
C ILE A 506 28.38 41.05 -5.99
N SER A 507 28.81 42.30 -6.16
CA SER A 507 29.71 43.00 -5.23
C SER A 507 28.97 43.88 -4.19
N THR A 508 27.67 44.08 -4.37
CA THR A 508 26.81 44.86 -3.47
C THR A 508 25.43 44.20 -3.36
N PRO A 509 24.72 44.38 -2.23
CA PRO A 509 23.33 43.96 -2.06
C PRO A 509 22.43 44.36 -3.24
N THR A 510 21.69 43.41 -3.81
CA THR A 510 20.63 43.69 -4.80
C THR A 510 19.27 43.48 -4.16
N LYS A 511 18.27 44.33 -4.45
CA LYS A 511 16.91 44.17 -3.92
C LYS A 511 16.36 42.76 -4.21
N GLY A 512 15.88 42.07 -3.17
CA GLY A 512 15.46 40.66 -3.23
C GLY A 512 16.37 39.70 -2.46
N ILE A 513 16.27 38.40 -2.74
CA ILE A 513 17.09 37.37 -2.04
C ILE A 513 18.52 37.39 -2.60
N ASN A 514 19.49 37.47 -1.69
CA ASN A 514 20.92 37.40 -1.96
C ASN A 514 21.45 36.13 -1.31
N ILE A 515 22.27 35.37 -2.03
CA ILE A 515 22.97 34.20 -1.52
C ILE A 515 24.37 34.66 -1.09
N ILE A 516 24.74 34.50 0.17
CA ILE A 516 25.99 35.01 0.74
C ILE A 516 26.84 33.82 1.20
N LYS A 517 28.03 33.69 0.65
CA LYS A 517 29.08 32.79 1.12
C LYS A 517 29.90 33.49 2.22
N LEU A 518 30.05 32.82 3.35
CA LEU A 518 30.77 33.29 4.53
C LEU A 518 32.16 32.64 4.64
N SER A 519 33.06 33.27 5.38
CA SER A 519 34.46 32.85 5.57
C SER A 519 34.64 31.51 6.29
N ASN A 520 33.59 31.00 6.91
CA ASN A 520 33.54 29.66 7.48
C ASN A 520 33.00 28.61 6.49
N GLY A 521 32.88 28.95 5.20
CA GLY A 521 32.40 28.07 4.14
C GLY A 521 30.87 27.96 4.03
N LYS A 522 30.12 28.57 4.96
CA LYS A 522 28.64 28.53 4.94
C LYS A 522 28.05 29.42 3.85
N VAL A 523 26.85 29.07 3.39
CA VAL A 523 26.07 29.87 2.45
C VAL A 523 24.71 30.22 3.08
N ILE A 524 24.38 31.50 3.19
CA ILE A 524 23.12 31.99 3.76
C ILE A 524 22.30 32.76 2.73
N LYS A 525 20.97 32.78 2.88
CA LYS A 525 20.07 33.63 2.07
C LYS A 525 19.67 34.87 2.88
N ARG A 526 19.89 36.07 2.34
CA ARG A 526 19.51 37.35 2.98
C ARG A 526 18.62 38.16 2.03
N ILE A 527 17.47 38.62 2.53
CA ILE A 527 16.57 39.50 1.78
C ILE A 527 17.02 40.95 1.99
N GLU A 528 17.41 41.62 0.91
CA GLU A 528 17.79 43.03 0.91
C GLU A 528 16.58 43.85 0.43
N LYS A 529 16.16 44.83 1.25
CA LYS A 529 14.90 45.59 1.06
C LYS A 529 15.03 46.71 0.03
#